data_AF-A0A919B8U5-F1
#
_entry.id   AF-A0A919B8U5-F1
#
_cell.length_a   1.000
_cell.length_b   1.000
_cell.length_c   1.000
_cell.angle_alpha   90.00
_cell.angle_beta   90.00
_cell.angle_gamma   90.00
#
_symmetry.space_group_name_H-M   'P 1'
#
loop_
_entity.id
_entity.type
_entity.pdbx_description
1 polymer ?
#
loop_
_entity_poly.entity_id
_entity_poly.type
_entity_poly.pdbx_seq_one_letter_code
_entity_poly.pdbx_strand_id
1 'polypeptide(L)'
;MLRTVHAASGRGPVLTHRRKDTGSMNHQVPQGPPPPAAPRRSGRNPVIVVLAVIIGLGYGAFKVFDHDKGGSRSTPSSSASAGHKGGEWQVGDCGGPDPDRAPDGYKPYDCGDSHASFKAVEIKDGTFMPESIQCPGGTDLIIRVSVSFGSKSSSGGGIPTKTVCGRNLAGNHPGDPGAGGGQLVKGDCVTSTAKEVPCSGAASDSYKVLDLVKNQNQCPAGTTEPMELTLAIGRPYDVICAAKQ
;
A
#
# COMPACT_ATOMS: atom_id res chain seq x y z
N MET A 1 -23.56 -21.99 -0.36
CA MET A 1 -23.66 -23.43 0.00
C MET A 1 -23.39 -23.57 1.50
N LEU A 2 -24.33 -24.11 2.27
CA LEU A 2 -24.21 -24.25 3.74
C LEU A 2 -23.42 -25.51 4.12
N ARG A 3 -22.54 -25.42 5.14
CA ARG A 3 -22.15 -26.56 5.98
C ARG A 3 -21.90 -26.15 7.44
N THR A 4 -22.93 -26.35 8.25
CA THR A 4 -22.87 -26.67 9.69
C THR A 4 -22.79 -28.21 9.83
N VAL A 5 -22.42 -28.87 10.94
CA VAL A 5 -22.03 -28.49 12.32
C VAL A 5 -20.92 -29.46 12.76
N HIS A 6 -20.11 -29.14 13.80
CA HIS A 6 -20.16 -29.84 15.10
C HIS A 6 -19.19 -29.26 16.13
N ALA A 7 -19.70 -29.00 17.34
CA ALA A 7 -18.89 -28.70 18.51
C ALA A 7 -18.61 -29.99 19.30
N ALA A 8 -17.43 -30.07 19.93
CA ALA A 8 -17.12 -31.10 20.92
C ALA A 8 -16.55 -30.41 22.18
N SER A 9 -17.24 -30.60 23.30
CA SER A 9 -16.82 -30.12 24.62
C SER A 9 -15.86 -31.12 25.26
N GLY A 10 -14.76 -30.64 25.84
CA GLY A 10 -13.78 -31.47 26.56
C GLY A 10 -13.08 -30.67 27.66
N ARG A 11 -13.32 -31.05 28.92
CA ARG A 11 -12.69 -30.40 30.09
C ARG A 11 -11.44 -31.15 30.57
N GLY A 12 -10.36 -30.40 30.77
CA GLY A 12 -9.29 -30.67 31.73
C GLY A 12 -8.08 -31.49 31.22
N PRO A 13 -7.03 -31.64 32.05
CA PRO A 13 -6.78 -31.00 33.34
C PRO A 13 -5.63 -29.97 33.33
N VAL A 14 -5.48 -29.23 34.43
CA VAL A 14 -4.38 -28.29 34.68
C VAL A 14 -3.06 -29.04 34.88
N LEU A 15 -2.01 -28.68 34.13
CA LEU A 15 -0.62 -29.07 34.45
C LEU A 15 0.21 -27.86 34.87
N THR A 16 0.56 -27.80 36.15
CA THR A 16 1.40 -26.77 36.76
C THR A 16 2.89 -27.04 36.51
N HIS A 17 3.44 -26.54 35.40
CA HIS A 17 4.89 -26.58 35.19
C HIS A 17 5.61 -25.43 35.90
N ARG A 18 6.11 -25.77 37.09
CA ARG A 18 7.05 -25.02 37.92
C ARG A 18 8.33 -24.71 37.13
N ARG A 19 8.43 -23.52 36.51
CA ARG A 19 9.71 -23.03 35.96
C ARG A 19 10.63 -22.63 37.12
N LYS A 20 11.90 -22.95 36.95
CA LYS A 20 12.95 -22.87 37.96
C LYS A 20 13.76 -21.61 37.69
N ASP A 21 13.83 -20.71 38.68
CA ASP A 21 14.68 -19.52 38.56
C ASP A 21 16.15 -19.94 38.49
N THR A 22 16.81 -19.58 37.40
CA THR A 22 18.26 -19.60 37.28
C THR A 22 18.70 -18.24 36.77
N GLY A 23 19.16 -17.39 37.69
CA GLY A 23 19.72 -16.08 37.36
C GLY A 23 20.92 -16.24 36.43
N SER A 24 20.90 -15.53 35.31
CA SER A 24 22.05 -15.37 34.44
C SER A 24 22.73 -14.04 34.77
N MET A 25 23.87 -14.10 35.47
CA MET A 25 24.67 -12.92 35.75
C MET A 25 25.22 -12.36 34.44
N ASN A 26 24.70 -11.21 34.02
CA ASN A 26 25.14 -10.54 32.80
C ASN A 26 26.54 -9.94 33.02
N HIS A 27 27.60 -10.63 32.56
CA HIS A 27 28.97 -10.12 32.61
C HIS A 27 29.18 -9.06 31.52
N GLN A 28 29.07 -7.80 31.93
CA GLN A 28 29.23 -6.66 31.04
C GLN A 28 30.71 -6.38 30.79
N VAL A 29 31.21 -6.81 29.62
CA VAL A 29 32.59 -6.53 29.18
C VAL A 29 32.75 -5.01 28.95
N PRO A 30 33.74 -4.34 29.55
CA PRO A 30 33.99 -2.93 29.29
C PRO A 30 34.41 -2.71 27.84
N GLN A 31 33.67 -1.88 27.11
CA GLN A 31 34.10 -1.43 25.79
C GLN A 31 35.19 -0.36 25.94
N GLY A 32 36.35 -0.59 25.31
CA GLY A 32 37.45 0.38 25.29
C GLY A 32 37.09 1.65 24.50
N PRO A 33 37.83 2.76 24.73
CA PRO A 33 37.55 4.02 24.04
C PRO A 33 37.75 3.91 22.52
N PRO A 34 36.94 4.60 21.71
CA PRO A 34 37.08 4.57 20.25
C PRO A 34 38.38 5.27 19.80
N PRO A 35 38.99 4.81 18.69
CA PRO A 35 40.20 5.44 18.16
C PRO A 35 39.93 6.87 17.63
N PRO A 36 40.94 7.76 17.65
CA PRO A 36 40.78 9.15 17.23
C PRO A 36 40.46 9.27 15.73
N ALA A 37 39.60 10.24 15.39
CA ALA A 37 39.16 10.48 14.02
C ALA A 37 40.30 10.99 13.12
N ALA A 38 40.41 10.41 11.91
CA ALA A 38 41.39 10.84 10.91
C ALA A 38 41.05 12.24 10.34
N PRO A 39 42.07 13.07 10.01
CA PRO A 39 41.85 14.43 9.54
C PRO A 39 41.21 14.48 8.13
N ARG A 40 40.21 15.35 7.97
CA ARG A 40 39.52 15.57 6.69
C ARG A 40 40.46 16.27 5.69
N ARG A 41 40.86 15.57 4.63
CA ARG A 41 41.56 16.19 3.49
C ARG A 41 40.60 17.07 2.69
N SER A 42 40.86 18.37 2.64
CA SER A 42 40.20 19.30 1.73
C SER A 42 40.57 18.98 0.29
N GLY A 43 39.60 18.53 -0.51
CA GLY A 43 39.75 18.16 -1.93
C GLY A 43 38.98 19.13 -2.82
N ARG A 44 39.66 19.75 -3.78
CA ARG A 44 39.14 20.85 -4.60
C ARG A 44 38.38 20.31 -5.82
N ASN A 45 37.05 20.45 -5.85
CA ASN A 45 36.16 19.90 -6.89
C ASN A 45 36.42 20.51 -8.30
N PRO A 46 36.74 19.69 -9.34
CA PRO A 46 36.99 20.18 -10.69
C PRO A 46 35.77 20.16 -11.65
N VAL A 47 34.55 19.89 -11.14
CA VAL A 47 33.38 19.52 -11.96
C VAL A 47 32.74 20.70 -12.73
N ILE A 48 33.09 21.96 -12.42
CA ILE A 48 32.39 23.15 -12.93
C ILE A 48 32.67 23.46 -14.42
N VAL A 49 33.73 22.92 -15.02
CA VAL A 49 34.20 23.33 -16.36
C VAL A 49 33.38 22.75 -17.52
N VAL A 50 32.65 21.65 -17.32
CA VAL A 50 31.96 20.92 -18.43
C VAL A 50 30.66 21.60 -18.89
N LEU A 51 30.01 22.39 -18.03
CA LEU A 51 28.69 22.98 -18.29
C LEU A 51 28.70 24.16 -19.29
N ALA A 52 29.86 24.76 -19.57
CA ALA A 52 29.96 25.95 -20.42
C ALA A 52 29.97 25.66 -21.93
N VAL A 53 30.23 24.42 -22.36
CA VAL A 53 30.43 24.08 -23.79
C VAL A 53 29.12 23.74 -24.51
N ILE A 54 28.14 23.15 -23.82
CA ILE A 54 26.91 22.64 -24.46
C ILE A 54 25.91 23.77 -24.81
N ILE A 55 25.96 24.90 -24.10
CA ILE A 55 25.04 26.03 -24.33
C ILE A 55 25.42 26.86 -25.58
N GLY A 56 26.66 26.73 -26.09
CA GLY A 56 27.19 27.53 -27.19
C GLY A 56 26.83 27.09 -28.62
N LEU A 57 26.21 25.93 -28.82
CA LEU A 57 25.99 25.33 -30.15
C LEU A 57 24.50 25.12 -30.50
N GLY A 58 23.58 25.79 -29.80
CA GLY A 58 22.12 25.63 -29.94
C GLY A 58 21.38 26.74 -30.69
N TYR A 59 22.06 27.74 -31.27
CA TYR A 59 21.42 28.85 -31.99
C TYR A 59 21.50 28.64 -33.52
N GLY A 60 20.42 28.10 -34.11
CA GLY A 60 20.30 28.02 -35.57
C GLY A 60 18.97 27.42 -36.06
N ALA A 61 18.33 28.12 -37.01
CA ALA A 61 17.15 27.72 -37.80
C ALA A 61 15.78 27.61 -37.09
N PHE A 62 15.02 28.71 -37.15
CA PHE A 62 13.57 28.76 -36.97
C PHE A 62 12.86 28.84 -38.35
N LYS A 63 11.59 28.40 -38.40
CA LYS A 63 10.59 28.50 -39.51
C LYS A 63 10.59 27.40 -40.57
N VAL A 64 9.40 27.29 -41.22
CA VAL A 64 9.02 26.51 -42.42
C VAL A 64 8.53 25.08 -42.10
N PHE A 65 7.28 24.64 -42.36
CA PHE A 65 6.10 25.20 -43.08
C PHE A 65 4.78 25.04 -42.28
N ASP A 66 3.77 25.81 -42.70
CA ASP A 66 2.36 25.73 -42.30
C ASP A 66 1.53 24.97 -43.36
N HIS A 67 0.40 24.36 -42.98
CA HIS A 67 -0.71 24.04 -43.89
C HIS A 67 -1.99 23.69 -43.11
N ASP A 68 -3.00 24.58 -43.20
CA ASP A 68 -4.39 24.35 -42.80
C ASP A 68 -5.01 23.07 -43.40
N LYS A 69 -5.93 22.42 -42.65
CA LYS A 69 -7.30 22.10 -43.13
C LYS A 69 -8.30 21.81 -41.99
N GLY A 70 -9.40 22.58 -41.99
CA GLY A 70 -10.77 22.07 -41.85
C GLY A 70 -11.22 21.53 -40.49
N GLY A 71 -12.02 22.31 -39.77
CA GLY A 71 -12.62 21.89 -38.49
C GLY A 71 -13.79 20.91 -38.64
N SER A 72 -14.02 20.14 -37.58
CA SER A 72 -15.33 19.57 -37.24
C SER A 72 -15.44 19.36 -35.74
N ARG A 73 -16.59 19.74 -35.17
CA ARG A 73 -16.86 19.78 -33.74
C ARG A 73 -17.36 18.40 -33.29
N SER A 74 -16.49 17.61 -32.67
CA SER A 74 -16.83 16.31 -32.11
C SER A 74 -16.51 16.23 -30.61
N THR A 75 -17.40 15.57 -29.88
CA THR A 75 -17.36 15.36 -28.42
C THR A 75 -16.12 14.58 -27.96
N PRO A 76 -15.67 14.75 -26.70
CA PRO A 76 -14.61 13.92 -26.12
C PRO A 76 -15.15 12.52 -25.81
N SER A 77 -15.18 11.65 -26.83
CA SER A 77 -15.46 10.22 -26.63
C SER A 77 -14.25 9.56 -25.99
N SER A 78 -14.38 9.27 -24.71
CA SER A 78 -13.42 8.49 -23.91
C SER A 78 -13.26 7.08 -24.49
N SER A 79 -12.19 6.86 -25.26
CA SER A 79 -11.81 5.56 -25.82
C SER A 79 -10.29 5.46 -26.03
N ALA A 80 -9.54 5.73 -24.95
CA ALA A 80 -8.13 5.33 -24.90
C ALA A 80 -8.05 3.84 -24.56
N SER A 81 -8.09 2.99 -25.58
CA SER A 81 -7.82 1.55 -25.44
C SER A 81 -6.36 1.35 -25.06
N ALA A 82 -6.10 1.19 -23.76
CA ALA A 82 -4.76 0.99 -23.20
C ALA A 82 -4.29 -0.46 -23.40
N GLY A 83 -4.01 -0.82 -24.65
CA GLY A 83 -3.41 -2.10 -25.03
C GLY A 83 -1.96 -2.21 -24.54
N HIS A 84 -1.79 -2.50 -23.24
CA HIS A 84 -0.50 -2.44 -22.57
C HIS A 84 0.42 -3.63 -22.91
N LYS A 85 1.37 -3.39 -23.81
CA LYS A 85 2.56 -4.23 -23.98
C LYS A 85 3.53 -4.07 -22.80
N GLY A 86 3.22 -4.67 -21.66
CA GLY A 86 4.15 -4.84 -20.53
C GLY A 86 4.76 -3.53 -20.00
N GLY A 87 4.01 -2.43 -20.06
CA GLY A 87 4.44 -1.12 -19.59
C GLY A 87 4.36 -0.95 -18.07
N GLU A 88 4.86 0.18 -17.58
CA GLU A 88 4.65 0.65 -16.21
C GLU A 88 3.16 0.92 -15.97
N TRP A 89 2.63 0.44 -14.84
CA TRP A 89 1.22 0.61 -14.46
C TRP A 89 0.85 2.09 -14.27
N GLN A 90 -0.34 2.46 -14.73
CA GLN A 90 -0.87 3.82 -14.71
C GLN A 90 -2.24 3.87 -14.02
N VAL A 91 -2.60 5.06 -13.53
CA VAL A 91 -3.95 5.29 -13.00
C VAL A 91 -4.95 5.17 -14.14
N GLY A 92 -5.98 4.37 -13.93
CA GLY A 92 -7.00 4.07 -14.94
C GLY A 92 -6.81 2.72 -15.65
N ASP A 93 -5.64 2.10 -15.55
CA ASP A 93 -5.38 0.76 -16.09
C ASP A 93 -6.28 -0.29 -15.42
N CYS A 94 -6.70 -1.29 -16.18
CA CYS A 94 -7.36 -2.46 -15.63
C CYS A 94 -6.41 -3.64 -15.51
N GLY A 95 -6.71 -4.52 -14.57
CA GLY A 95 -5.87 -5.68 -14.28
C GLY A 95 -6.65 -6.78 -13.57
N GLY A 96 -5.97 -7.90 -13.38
CA GLY A 96 -6.52 -9.07 -12.71
C GLY A 96 -5.45 -10.10 -12.39
N PRO A 97 -5.84 -11.22 -11.76
CA PRO A 97 -4.94 -12.32 -11.44
C PRO A 97 -4.25 -12.87 -12.69
N ASP A 98 -2.96 -13.11 -12.59
CA ASP A 98 -2.15 -13.71 -13.65
C ASP A 98 -2.07 -15.24 -13.45
N PRO A 99 -2.74 -16.06 -14.29
CA PRO A 99 -2.75 -17.51 -14.12
C PRO A 99 -1.35 -18.13 -14.18
N ASP A 100 -0.41 -17.51 -14.92
CA ASP A 100 0.96 -17.97 -15.08
C ASP A 100 1.84 -17.70 -13.85
N ARG A 101 1.36 -16.85 -12.92
CA ARG A 101 2.04 -16.43 -11.68
C ARG A 101 1.13 -16.56 -10.45
N ALA A 102 0.12 -17.43 -10.51
CA ALA A 102 -0.82 -17.68 -9.43
C ALA A 102 -0.13 -18.22 -8.16
N PRO A 103 -0.66 -17.94 -6.94
CA PRO A 103 -1.89 -17.19 -6.68
C PRO A 103 -1.70 -15.66 -6.60
N ASP A 104 -0.47 -15.18 -6.38
CA ASP A 104 -0.20 -13.78 -6.00
C ASP A 104 0.16 -12.86 -7.19
N GLY A 105 0.27 -13.41 -8.40
CA GLY A 105 0.61 -12.67 -9.60
C GLY A 105 -0.56 -11.86 -10.15
N TYR A 106 -0.27 -10.66 -10.64
CA TYR A 106 -1.23 -9.79 -11.35
C TYR A 106 -0.60 -9.26 -12.65
N LYS A 107 -1.43 -9.07 -13.67
CA LYS A 107 -1.04 -8.44 -14.96
C LYS A 107 -2.10 -7.45 -15.45
N PRO A 108 -1.71 -6.45 -16.26
CA PRO A 108 -2.68 -5.56 -16.90
C PRO A 108 -3.52 -6.34 -17.93
N TYR A 109 -4.76 -5.90 -18.09
CA TYR A 109 -5.72 -6.39 -19.08
C TYR A 109 -6.50 -5.19 -19.64
N ASP A 110 -7.07 -5.33 -20.84
CA ASP A 110 -8.08 -4.38 -21.32
C ASP A 110 -9.29 -4.38 -20.37
N CYS A 111 -9.85 -3.21 -20.07
CA CYS A 111 -10.95 -3.07 -19.09
C CYS A 111 -12.25 -3.81 -19.46
N GLY A 112 -12.40 -4.26 -20.71
CA GLY A 112 -13.53 -5.08 -21.17
C GLY A 112 -13.24 -6.58 -21.20
N ASP A 113 -12.02 -7.01 -20.82
CA ASP A 113 -11.65 -8.43 -20.74
C ASP A 113 -12.30 -9.09 -19.51
N SER A 114 -12.78 -10.32 -19.66
CA SER A 114 -13.35 -11.13 -18.56
C SER A 114 -12.36 -11.44 -17.43
N HIS A 115 -11.05 -11.33 -17.66
CA HIS A 115 -10.00 -11.49 -16.67
C HIS A 115 -9.66 -10.18 -15.93
N ALA A 116 -10.12 -9.03 -16.42
CA ALA A 116 -9.99 -7.77 -15.68
C ALA A 116 -10.95 -7.79 -14.48
N SER A 117 -10.40 -7.75 -13.27
CA SER A 117 -11.17 -7.76 -12.01
C SER A 117 -11.14 -6.43 -11.28
N PHE A 118 -10.16 -5.57 -11.55
CA PHE A 118 -10.00 -4.26 -10.91
C PHE A 118 -9.50 -3.19 -11.88
N LYS A 119 -9.65 -1.93 -11.47
CA LYS A 119 -9.09 -0.73 -12.09
C LYS A 119 -8.16 -0.01 -11.10
N ALA A 120 -6.99 0.42 -11.55
CA ALA A 120 -6.06 1.22 -10.77
C ALA A 120 -6.63 2.61 -10.49
N VAL A 121 -6.79 2.97 -9.21
CA VAL A 121 -7.21 4.31 -8.76
C VAL A 121 -6.04 5.17 -8.31
N GLU A 122 -4.95 4.57 -7.83
CA GLU A 122 -3.67 5.24 -7.57
C GLU A 122 -2.51 4.27 -7.82
N ILE A 123 -1.37 4.79 -8.29
CA ILE A 123 -0.11 4.06 -8.39
C ILE A 123 0.90 4.73 -7.46
N LYS A 124 1.48 3.95 -6.55
CA LYS A 124 2.54 4.39 -5.61
C LYS A 124 3.83 3.63 -5.89
N ASP A 125 4.95 4.14 -5.41
CA ASP A 125 6.22 3.41 -5.47
C ASP A 125 6.21 2.19 -4.55
N GLY A 126 6.96 1.17 -4.95
CA GLY A 126 7.13 -0.05 -4.17
C GLY A 126 7.92 0.21 -2.89
N THR A 127 7.42 -0.30 -1.78
CA THR A 127 8.10 -0.29 -0.47
C THR A 127 8.21 -1.70 0.07
N PHE A 128 9.32 -2.00 0.74
CA PHE A 128 9.53 -3.29 1.39
C PHE A 128 8.52 -3.55 2.52
N MET A 129 7.90 -2.52 3.10
CA MET A 129 6.96 -2.63 4.23
C MET A 129 5.50 -2.49 3.75
N PRO A 130 4.65 -3.54 3.79
CA PRO A 130 3.24 -3.47 3.35
C PRO A 130 2.43 -2.42 4.11
N GLU A 131 2.52 -2.46 5.43
CA GLU A 131 1.81 -1.57 6.36
C GLU A 131 2.12 -0.08 6.19
N SER A 132 3.14 0.26 5.38
CA SER A 132 3.50 1.65 5.06
C SER A 132 2.73 2.24 3.88
N ILE A 133 1.93 1.44 3.17
CA ILE A 133 1.17 1.90 1.99
C ILE A 133 -0.27 2.21 2.39
N GLN A 134 -0.61 3.50 2.39
CA GLN A 134 -1.99 3.96 2.45
C GLN A 134 -2.45 4.39 1.07
N CYS A 135 -3.34 3.57 0.51
CA CYS A 135 -4.13 3.88 -0.67
C CYS A 135 -5.29 4.85 -0.32
N PRO A 136 -5.86 5.54 -1.32
CA PRO A 136 -6.94 6.48 -1.08
C PRO A 136 -8.22 5.73 -0.67
N GLY A 137 -9.12 6.40 0.04
CA GLY A 137 -10.42 5.81 0.39
C GLY A 137 -11.20 5.39 -0.85
N GLY A 138 -11.89 4.24 -0.78
CA GLY A 138 -12.42 3.57 -1.97
C GLY A 138 -11.40 2.67 -2.68
N THR A 139 -10.35 2.20 -2.00
CA THR A 139 -9.45 1.16 -2.52
C THR A 139 -9.86 -0.20 -1.98
N ASP A 140 -10.25 -1.09 -2.89
CA ASP A 140 -10.75 -2.44 -2.57
C ASP A 140 -9.61 -3.46 -2.38
N LEU A 141 -8.45 -3.23 -3.01
CA LEU A 141 -7.29 -4.11 -2.93
C LEU A 141 -5.98 -3.37 -3.17
N ILE A 142 -4.91 -3.82 -2.52
CA ILE A 142 -3.56 -3.24 -2.63
C ILE A 142 -2.62 -4.28 -3.25
N ILE A 143 -2.22 -4.07 -4.49
CA ILE A 143 -1.43 -5.03 -5.26
C ILE A 143 0.04 -4.60 -5.32
N ARG A 144 0.93 -5.45 -4.84
CA ARG A 144 2.38 -5.24 -4.87
C ARG A 144 2.96 -5.75 -6.19
N VAL A 145 3.47 -4.84 -7.01
CA VAL A 145 4.13 -5.18 -8.28
C VAL A 145 5.63 -5.27 -8.03
N SER A 146 6.16 -6.49 -8.06
CA SER A 146 7.57 -6.77 -7.88
C SER A 146 8.24 -7.24 -9.17
N VAL A 147 9.49 -6.84 -9.38
CA VAL A 147 10.35 -7.41 -10.44
C VAL A 147 11.27 -8.47 -9.82
N SER A 148 11.28 -9.65 -10.41
CA SER A 148 12.13 -10.77 -9.99
C SER A 148 13.33 -10.89 -10.92
N PHE A 149 14.54 -10.86 -10.36
CA PHE A 149 15.78 -11.03 -11.12
C PHE A 149 16.28 -12.47 -11.03
N GLY A 150 16.11 -13.25 -12.10
CA GLY A 150 16.65 -14.61 -12.24
C GLY A 150 15.63 -15.65 -12.74
N SER A 151 16.11 -16.67 -13.44
CA SER A 151 15.29 -17.66 -14.17
C SER A 151 14.52 -18.68 -13.32
N LYS A 152 14.36 -18.44 -12.01
CA LYS A 152 13.58 -19.29 -11.10
C LYS A 152 12.61 -18.43 -10.30
N SER A 153 11.39 -18.29 -10.84
CA SER A 153 10.26 -17.65 -10.17
C SER A 153 9.72 -18.55 -9.04
N SER A 154 10.52 -18.70 -7.98
CA SER A 154 10.13 -19.44 -6.78
C SER A 154 9.87 -18.44 -5.65
N SER A 155 8.58 -18.16 -5.43
CA SER A 155 7.98 -17.59 -4.21
C SER A 155 8.61 -16.31 -3.63
N GLY A 156 8.01 -15.16 -3.96
CA GLY A 156 8.06 -13.95 -3.11
C GLY A 156 9.35 -13.12 -3.09
N GLY A 157 10.40 -13.49 -3.84
CA GLY A 157 11.72 -12.83 -3.78
C GLY A 157 11.93 -11.59 -4.67
N GLY A 158 10.88 -11.02 -5.29
CA GLY A 158 11.02 -9.87 -6.20
C GLY A 158 11.13 -8.52 -5.48
N ILE A 159 11.94 -7.61 -6.03
CA ILE A 159 12.04 -6.23 -5.51
C ILE A 159 10.72 -5.50 -5.81
N PRO A 160 10.00 -4.96 -4.81
CA PRO A 160 8.77 -4.20 -5.04
C PRO A 160 9.12 -2.91 -5.79
N THR A 161 8.50 -2.71 -6.94
CA THR A 161 8.74 -1.52 -7.80
C THR A 161 7.60 -0.53 -7.74
N LYS A 162 6.36 -1.03 -7.71
CA LYS A 162 5.14 -0.24 -7.63
C LYS A 162 4.13 -0.91 -6.70
N THR A 163 3.15 -0.15 -6.26
CA THR A 163 1.94 -0.67 -5.65
C THR A 163 0.73 -0.02 -6.30
N VAL A 164 -0.18 -0.87 -6.75
CA VAL A 164 -1.43 -0.48 -7.40
C VAL A 164 -2.53 -0.50 -6.35
N CYS A 165 -3.11 0.66 -6.10
CA CYS A 165 -4.36 0.78 -5.35
C CYS A 165 -5.49 0.48 -6.34
N GLY A 166 -6.17 -0.65 -6.17
CA GLY A 166 -7.25 -1.10 -7.06
C GLY A 166 -8.64 -0.80 -6.49
N ARG A 167 -9.59 -0.51 -7.38
CA ARG A 167 -11.04 -0.64 -7.14
C ARG A 167 -11.56 -1.79 -8.00
N ASN A 168 -12.35 -2.69 -7.43
CA ASN A 168 -12.96 -3.79 -8.19
C ASN A 168 -13.80 -3.23 -9.36
N LEU A 169 -13.86 -3.96 -10.48
CA LEU A 169 -14.71 -3.59 -11.62
C LEU A 169 -16.17 -4.04 -11.43
N ALA A 170 -16.39 -5.06 -10.60
CA ALA A 170 -17.70 -5.64 -10.33
C ALA A 170 -17.75 -6.29 -8.93
N GLY A 171 -18.96 -6.55 -8.44
CA GLY A 171 -19.19 -7.21 -7.16
C GLY A 171 -19.14 -6.26 -5.98
N ASN A 172 -18.64 -6.75 -4.83
CA ASN A 172 -18.55 -5.95 -3.61
C ASN A 172 -17.28 -5.07 -3.62
N HIS A 173 -17.40 -3.90 -3.00
CA HIS A 173 -16.33 -2.92 -2.83
C HIS A 173 -15.90 -2.87 -1.36
N PRO A 174 -14.98 -3.76 -0.90
CA PRO A 174 -14.56 -3.80 0.50
C PRO A 174 -13.86 -2.53 0.98
N GLY A 175 -13.38 -1.66 0.07
CA GLY A 175 -12.83 -0.34 0.39
C GLY A 175 -13.86 0.79 0.53
N ASP A 176 -15.15 0.49 0.41
CA ASP A 176 -16.23 1.45 0.71
C ASP A 176 -16.52 1.52 2.22
N PRO A 177 -16.77 2.72 2.78
CA PRO A 177 -17.03 2.89 4.20
C PRO A 177 -18.12 1.96 4.76
N GLY A 178 -17.70 1.07 5.66
CA GLY A 178 -18.55 0.10 6.35
C GLY A 178 -18.79 -1.21 5.61
N ALA A 179 -18.25 -1.40 4.40
CA ALA A 179 -18.33 -2.66 3.66
C ALA A 179 -17.43 -3.74 4.30
N GLY A 180 -16.23 -3.35 4.74
CA GLY A 180 -15.28 -4.18 5.47
C GLY A 180 -14.48 -5.16 4.61
N GLY A 181 -13.26 -5.46 5.05
CA GLY A 181 -12.29 -6.30 4.37
C GLY A 181 -11.37 -5.54 3.40
N GLY A 182 -11.36 -4.21 3.46
CA GLY A 182 -10.56 -3.34 2.59
C GLY A 182 -9.32 -2.83 3.31
N GLN A 183 -8.97 -1.58 3.00
CA GLN A 183 -8.11 -0.79 3.87
C GLN A 183 -8.99 0.12 4.74
N LEU A 184 -8.74 0.11 6.05
CA LEU A 184 -9.47 0.91 7.02
C LEU A 184 -9.54 2.40 6.62
N VAL A 185 -10.77 2.93 6.61
CA VAL A 185 -11.13 4.30 6.27
C VAL A 185 -12.16 4.88 7.24
N LYS A 186 -12.37 6.19 7.14
CA LYS A 186 -13.46 6.89 7.83
C LYS A 186 -14.81 6.33 7.43
N GLY A 187 -15.61 5.96 8.43
CA GLY A 187 -16.95 5.40 8.30
C GLY A 187 -17.03 3.88 8.45
N ASP A 188 -15.89 3.17 8.49
CA ASP A 188 -15.82 1.74 8.78
C ASP A 188 -16.21 1.39 10.21
N CYS A 189 -16.33 0.10 10.50
CA CYS A 189 -16.55 -0.43 11.83
C CYS A 189 -15.34 -1.28 12.29
N VAL A 190 -14.96 -1.10 13.55
CA VAL A 190 -13.88 -1.85 14.20
C VAL A 190 -14.36 -2.48 15.51
N THR A 191 -13.75 -3.59 15.90
CA THR A 191 -13.88 -4.14 17.26
C THR A 191 -13.13 -3.26 18.28
N SER A 192 -13.34 -3.52 19.57
CA SER A 192 -12.52 -2.98 20.68
C SER A 192 -11.02 -3.30 20.57
N THR A 193 -10.61 -4.23 19.70
CA THR A 193 -9.22 -4.57 19.41
C THR A 193 -8.75 -3.98 18.08
N ALA A 194 -9.35 -2.88 17.63
CA ALA A 194 -9.05 -2.18 16.37
C ALA A 194 -9.13 -3.05 15.10
N LYS A 195 -9.82 -4.20 15.15
CA LYS A 195 -9.97 -5.09 13.98
C LYS A 195 -11.16 -4.65 13.15
N GLU A 196 -10.93 -4.33 11.88
CA GLU A 196 -11.98 -4.03 10.91
C GLU A 196 -13.00 -5.17 10.77
N VAL A 197 -14.27 -4.78 10.67
CA VAL A 197 -15.44 -5.63 10.41
C VAL A 197 -16.43 -4.88 9.50
N PRO A 198 -17.22 -5.58 8.66
CA PRO A 198 -18.37 -4.97 8.01
C PRO A 198 -19.31 -4.36 9.05
N CYS A 199 -19.77 -3.12 8.84
CA CYS A 199 -20.76 -2.50 9.74
C CYS A 199 -22.09 -3.25 9.69
N SER A 200 -22.46 -3.81 8.54
CA SER A 200 -23.65 -4.65 8.40
C SER A 200 -23.47 -5.96 9.17
N GLY A 201 -24.17 -6.11 10.30
CA GLY A 201 -24.05 -7.28 11.16
C GLY A 201 -22.85 -7.24 12.12
N ALA A 202 -22.21 -6.07 12.29
CA ALA A 202 -21.29 -5.86 13.39
C ALA A 202 -22.00 -6.07 14.74
N ALA A 203 -21.26 -6.55 15.74
CA ALA A 203 -21.78 -6.69 17.09
C ALA A 203 -21.98 -5.32 17.76
N SER A 204 -22.83 -5.26 18.80
CA SER A 204 -23.21 -4.03 19.50
C SER A 204 -22.11 -3.40 20.38
N ASP A 205 -20.93 -4.04 20.41
CA ASP A 205 -19.68 -3.58 21.00
C ASP A 205 -18.64 -3.15 19.93
N SER A 206 -19.05 -3.05 18.67
CA SER A 206 -18.26 -2.40 17.61
C SER A 206 -18.34 -0.87 17.68
N TYR A 207 -17.34 -0.23 17.07
CA TYR A 207 -17.20 1.22 17.01
C TYR A 207 -17.07 1.67 15.56
N LYS A 208 -17.77 2.74 15.21
CA LYS A 208 -17.63 3.42 13.93
C LYS A 208 -16.41 4.33 13.92
N VAL A 209 -15.56 4.21 12.91
CA VAL A 209 -14.42 5.08 12.67
C VAL A 209 -14.91 6.47 12.25
N LEU A 210 -14.62 7.47 13.06
CA LEU A 210 -14.87 8.88 12.74
C LEU A 210 -13.68 9.53 12.04
N ASP A 211 -12.46 9.12 12.36
CA ASP A 211 -11.25 9.56 11.67
C ASP A 211 -10.03 8.66 11.95
N LEU A 212 -8.97 8.83 11.15
CA LEU A 212 -7.69 8.13 11.28
C LEU A 212 -6.58 9.18 11.37
N VAL A 213 -5.98 9.33 12.55
CA VAL A 213 -5.11 10.48 12.87
C VAL A 213 -3.75 10.05 13.43
N LYS A 214 -2.80 10.99 13.50
CA LYS A 214 -1.46 10.72 14.06
C LYS A 214 -1.41 10.80 15.58
N ASN A 215 -2.24 11.62 16.21
CA ASN A 215 -2.21 11.83 17.66
C ASN A 215 -3.63 11.90 18.20
N GLN A 216 -3.88 11.38 19.42
CA GLN A 216 -5.22 11.34 20.02
C GLN A 216 -5.87 12.74 20.14
N ASN A 217 -5.09 13.80 20.32
CA ASN A 217 -5.58 15.18 20.38
C ASN A 217 -6.08 15.74 19.03
N GLN A 218 -5.91 15.00 17.93
CA GLN A 218 -6.45 15.34 16.60
C GLN A 218 -7.83 14.70 16.36
N CYS A 219 -8.33 13.86 17.27
CA CYS A 219 -9.63 13.22 17.08
C CYS A 219 -10.78 14.24 17.04
N PRO A 220 -11.77 14.07 16.14
CA PRO A 220 -12.91 14.97 16.03
C PRO A 220 -13.83 14.90 17.25
N ALA A 221 -14.61 15.97 17.44
CA ALA A 221 -15.70 15.96 18.42
C ALA A 221 -16.66 14.80 18.15
N GLY A 222 -17.09 14.11 19.22
CA GLY A 222 -17.92 12.90 19.14
C GLY A 222 -17.13 11.59 19.20
N THR A 223 -15.80 11.60 19.14
CA THR A 223 -14.98 10.42 19.47
C THR A 223 -15.21 10.02 20.94
N THR A 224 -15.65 8.78 21.16
CA THR A 224 -15.80 8.19 22.51
C THR A 224 -14.72 7.18 22.82
N GLU A 225 -14.11 6.58 21.78
CA GLU A 225 -13.12 5.50 21.89
C GLU A 225 -11.93 5.80 20.97
N PRO A 226 -10.91 6.53 21.46
CA PRO A 226 -9.66 6.72 20.73
C PRO A 226 -8.74 5.50 20.93
N MET A 227 -8.59 4.68 19.90
CA MET A 227 -7.77 3.47 19.94
C MET A 227 -6.35 3.78 19.46
N GLU A 228 -5.39 3.87 20.39
CA GLU A 228 -3.97 3.96 20.03
C GLU A 228 -3.47 2.61 19.47
N LEU A 229 -2.79 2.67 18.33
CA LEU A 229 -2.24 1.50 17.65
C LEU A 229 -0.77 1.35 17.95
N THR A 230 -0.32 0.11 18.18
CA THR A 230 1.11 -0.20 18.22
C THR A 230 1.80 0.36 16.98
N LEU A 231 2.93 1.05 17.19
CA LEU A 231 3.68 1.73 16.14
C LEU A 231 4.01 0.76 14.99
N ALA A 232 3.48 1.07 13.80
CA ALA A 232 3.83 0.39 12.56
C ALA A 232 4.55 1.39 11.64
N ILE A 233 5.76 1.02 11.19
CA ILE A 233 6.59 1.93 10.40
C ILE A 233 5.87 2.25 9.09
N GLY A 234 5.59 3.55 8.89
CA GLY A 234 5.05 4.12 7.66
C GLY A 234 3.53 4.14 7.54
N ARG A 235 2.76 3.50 8.45
CA ARG A 235 1.30 3.70 8.52
C ARG A 235 1.03 5.19 8.78
N PRO A 236 0.13 5.88 8.06
CA PRO A 236 -0.02 7.34 8.17
C PRO A 236 -0.88 7.81 9.34
N TYR A 237 -1.50 6.88 10.07
CA TYR A 237 -2.23 7.13 11.31
C TYR A 237 -1.68 6.21 12.41
N ASP A 238 -1.83 6.64 13.66
CA ASP A 238 -1.46 5.86 14.86
C ASP A 238 -2.58 5.83 15.89
N VAL A 239 -3.68 6.58 15.67
CA VAL A 239 -4.90 6.52 16.47
C VAL A 239 -6.11 6.37 15.55
N ILE A 240 -6.99 5.41 15.87
CA ILE A 240 -8.34 5.32 15.29
C ILE A 240 -9.27 6.09 16.21
N CYS A 241 -9.87 7.16 15.70
CA CYS A 241 -10.85 7.95 16.43
C CYS A 241 -12.22 7.34 16.22
N ALA A 242 -12.73 6.55 17.16
CA ALA A 242 -13.98 5.82 17.00
C ALA A 242 -15.09 6.30 17.96
N ALA A 243 -16.33 5.99 17.61
CA ALA A 243 -17.50 6.19 18.46
C ALA A 243 -18.37 4.93 18.44
N LYS A 244 -19.07 4.65 19.53
CA LYS A 244 -19.93 3.45 19.60
C LYS A 244 -21.03 3.48 18.52
N GLN A 245 -21.27 2.32 17.89
CA GLN A 245 -22.26 2.13 16.82
C GLN A 245 -23.71 2.17 17.29
#